data_AF-A0A0D0KMG2-F1
#
_entry.id   AF-A0A0D0KMG2-F1
#
_cell.length_a   1.000
_cell.length_b   1.000
_cell.length_c   1.000
_cell.angle_alpha   90.00
_cell.angle_beta   90.00
_cell.angle_gamma   90.00
#
_symmetry.space_group_name_H-M   'P 1'
#
loop_
_entity.id
_entity.type
_entity.pdbx_description
1 polymer ?
#
loop_
_entity_poly.entity_id
_entity_poly.type
_entity_poly.pdbx_seq_one_letter_code
_entity_poly.pdbx_strand_id
1 'polypeptide(L)'
;MKSVKPIRETCLAMALIAVSACSTVNTKKGNDVEEAAKLLIGQPASNAFAVFGEPDHGMGPSPYGSGGFYAWNRLQTHLSPEKEFIKTGVEYVGEQQTWVTIGGQGATGIMPAYSQPVYRDVGYYDNVTIVDYFCNITLFTDSKDIINNVTVIDCEDKR
;
A
#
# COMPACT_ATOMS: atom_id res chain seq x y z
N MET A 1 29.14 -74.25 21.09
CA MET A 1 27.69 -74.47 21.25
C MET A 1 27.01 -73.10 21.27
N LYS A 2 26.04 -72.87 20.35
CA LYS A 2 24.82 -72.03 20.41
C LYS A 2 24.92 -70.62 21.06
N SER A 3 24.29 -69.54 20.62
CA SER A 3 23.39 -69.19 19.51
C SER A 3 22.98 -67.72 19.76
N VAL A 4 23.10 -66.85 18.74
CA VAL A 4 22.19 -65.78 18.29
C VAL A 4 21.48 -64.82 19.30
N LYS A 5 21.63 -63.49 19.04
CA LYS A 5 20.97 -62.29 19.61
C LYS A 5 19.42 -62.29 19.48
N PRO A 6 18.66 -61.43 20.21
CA PRO A 6 18.12 -60.17 19.60
C PRO A 6 17.89 -58.99 20.60
N ILE A 7 18.14 -57.73 20.20
CA ILE A 7 17.23 -56.64 19.73
C ILE A 7 16.37 -55.97 20.84
N ARG A 8 16.39 -54.62 20.81
CA ARG A 8 15.30 -53.63 21.05
C ARG A 8 15.36 -52.74 22.31
N GLU A 9 15.19 -51.43 22.03
CA GLU A 9 14.64 -50.37 22.91
C GLU A 9 15.60 -49.83 23.99
N THR A 10 15.73 -48.53 24.29
CA THR A 10 14.98 -47.32 23.95
C THR A 10 15.79 -46.13 24.51
N CYS A 11 15.68 -44.95 23.87
CA CYS A 11 15.58 -43.63 24.53
C CYS A 11 16.73 -43.12 25.43
N LEU A 12 17.00 -41.84 25.62
CA LEU A 12 16.59 -40.55 25.06
C LEU A 12 17.31 -39.54 25.97
N ALA A 13 17.70 -38.40 25.42
CA ALA A 13 17.95 -37.14 26.15
C ALA A 13 19.24 -37.09 27.01
N MET A 14 19.92 -35.96 27.18
CA MET A 14 19.47 -34.59 27.02
C MET A 14 20.73 -33.72 26.87
N ALA A 15 20.98 -33.20 25.66
CA ALA A 15 21.96 -32.15 25.41
C ALA A 15 21.18 -30.88 25.07
N LEU A 16 20.79 -30.13 26.10
CA LEU A 16 20.16 -28.81 25.98
C LEU A 16 20.77 -27.90 27.06
N ILE A 17 21.82 -27.17 26.70
CA ILE A 17 22.13 -25.90 27.35
C ILE A 17 22.04 -24.84 26.25
N ALA A 18 20.89 -24.17 26.29
CA ALA A 18 20.51 -23.06 25.45
C ALA A 18 21.49 -21.90 25.64
N VAL A 19 22.16 -21.49 24.56
CA VAL A 19 22.67 -20.12 24.46
C VAL A 19 21.58 -19.32 23.77
N SER A 20 20.70 -18.75 24.58
CA SER A 20 19.79 -17.69 24.20
C SER A 20 20.60 -16.43 23.89
N ALA A 21 21.09 -16.31 22.66
CA ALA A 21 21.53 -15.06 22.10
C ALA A 21 20.38 -14.48 21.26
N CYS A 22 19.42 -13.84 21.93
CA CYS A 22 18.58 -12.81 21.32
C CYS A 22 19.48 -11.60 21.01
N SER A 23 20.24 -11.68 19.92
CA SER A 23 20.76 -10.47 19.30
C SER A 23 19.69 -10.00 18.32
N THR A 24 18.98 -8.96 18.74
CA THR A 24 18.13 -8.08 17.94
C THR A 24 18.74 -7.85 16.56
N VAL A 25 18.25 -8.59 15.57
CA VAL A 25 18.49 -8.24 14.17
C VAL A 25 17.57 -7.06 13.90
N ASN A 26 18.14 -5.86 13.99
CA ASN A 26 17.63 -4.69 13.29
C ASN A 26 17.81 -4.97 11.78
N THR A 27 16.99 -5.88 11.23
CA THR A 27 16.72 -5.85 9.80
C THR A 27 15.99 -4.54 9.58
N LYS A 28 16.43 -3.77 8.58
CA LYS A 28 15.57 -2.75 7.97
C LYS A 28 14.16 -3.34 7.89
N LYS A 29 13.14 -2.61 8.34
CA LYS A 29 11.72 -3.00 8.27
C LYS A 29 11.37 -3.19 6.78
N GLY A 30 11.83 -4.30 6.22
CA GLY A 30 11.54 -4.74 4.88
C GLY A 30 10.15 -5.31 4.90
N ASN A 31 9.48 -5.23 3.76
CA ASN A 31 8.16 -5.78 3.62
C ASN A 31 8.21 -7.31 3.82
N ASP A 32 7.82 -7.82 4.98
CA ASP A 32 7.82 -9.26 5.32
C ASP A 32 7.07 -10.08 4.26
N VAL A 33 6.03 -9.47 3.65
CA VAL A 33 5.28 -10.05 2.54
C VAL A 33 6.15 -10.18 1.30
N GLU A 34 6.98 -9.19 0.98
CA GLU A 34 7.90 -9.24 -0.16
C GLU A 34 8.98 -10.32 0.03
N GLU A 35 9.52 -10.48 1.23
CA GLU A 35 10.49 -11.54 1.53
C GLU A 35 9.86 -12.93 1.42
N ALA A 36 8.69 -13.13 2.04
CA ALA A 36 7.92 -14.37 1.92
C ALA A 36 7.58 -14.69 0.46
N ALA A 37 7.20 -13.67 -0.32
CA ALA A 37 6.83 -13.84 -1.72
C ALA A 37 8.04 -14.21 -2.60
N LYS A 38 9.23 -13.64 -2.34
CA LYS A 38 10.47 -14.01 -3.05
C LYS A 38 10.89 -15.46 -2.79
N LEU A 39 10.64 -15.99 -1.59
CA LEU A 39 10.95 -17.39 -1.26
C LEU A 39 10.10 -18.41 -2.03
N LEU A 40 8.98 -17.98 -2.63
CA LEU A 40 8.10 -18.82 -3.43
C LEU A 40 8.56 -18.96 -4.90
N ILE A 41 9.55 -18.18 -5.34
CA ILE A 41 10.10 -18.30 -6.69
C ILE A 41 10.69 -19.71 -6.88
N GLY A 42 10.32 -20.37 -7.97
CA GLY A 42 10.68 -21.76 -8.28
C GLY A 42 9.74 -22.80 -7.66
N GLN A 43 8.74 -22.39 -6.90
CA GLN A 43 7.72 -23.28 -6.34
C GLN A 43 6.42 -23.26 -7.16
N PRO A 44 5.55 -24.27 -7.02
CA PRO A 44 4.21 -24.25 -7.64
C PRO A 44 3.35 -23.10 -7.10
N ALA A 45 2.48 -22.55 -7.96
CA ALA A 45 1.54 -21.48 -7.58
C ALA A 45 0.64 -21.85 -6.40
N SER A 46 0.31 -23.14 -6.25
CA SER A 46 -0.51 -23.65 -5.15
C SER A 46 0.09 -23.36 -3.76
N ASN A 47 1.42 -23.28 -3.64
CA ASN A 47 2.06 -22.91 -2.38
C ASN A 47 1.77 -21.45 -2.01
N ALA A 48 1.71 -20.57 -3.01
CA ALA A 48 1.35 -19.18 -2.76
C ALA A 48 -0.12 -19.04 -2.31
N PHE A 49 -1.01 -19.91 -2.79
CA PHE A 49 -2.42 -19.91 -2.34
C PHE A 49 -2.54 -20.33 -0.88
N ALA A 50 -1.66 -21.21 -0.40
CA ALA A 50 -1.59 -21.58 1.00
C ALA A 50 -1.07 -20.44 1.90
N VAL A 51 -0.20 -19.57 1.37
CA VAL A 51 0.41 -18.47 2.12
C VAL A 51 -0.48 -17.22 2.11
N PHE A 52 -0.98 -16.81 0.94
CA PHE A 52 -1.72 -15.55 0.76
C PHE A 52 -3.25 -15.73 0.68
N GLY A 53 -3.72 -16.99 0.65
CA GLY A 53 -5.11 -17.34 0.41
C GLY A 53 -5.45 -17.42 -1.07
N GLU A 54 -6.73 -17.57 -1.39
CA GLU A 54 -7.21 -17.57 -2.77
C GLU A 54 -6.96 -16.20 -3.44
N PRO A 55 -6.46 -16.17 -4.70
CA PRO A 55 -6.23 -14.91 -5.42
C PRO A 55 -7.54 -14.23 -5.80
N ASP A 56 -7.55 -12.89 -5.77
CA ASP A 56 -8.71 -12.10 -6.19
C ASP A 56 -8.90 -12.16 -7.71
N HIS A 57 -7.79 -12.21 -8.45
CA HIS A 57 -7.77 -12.33 -9.90
C HIS A 57 -6.65 -13.27 -10.32
N GLY A 58 -6.86 -14.05 -11.37
CA GLY A 58 -5.79 -14.85 -11.93
C GLY A 58 -6.24 -15.72 -13.08
N MET A 59 -5.26 -16.19 -13.84
CA MET A 59 -5.42 -17.15 -14.90
C MET A 59 -4.22 -18.09 -14.87
N GLY A 60 -4.49 -19.39 -14.78
CA GLY A 60 -3.43 -20.39 -14.87
C GLY A 60 -2.77 -20.44 -16.24
N PRO A 61 -1.69 -21.23 -16.40
CA PRO A 61 -0.96 -21.33 -17.64
C PRO A 61 -1.86 -21.79 -18.79
N SER A 62 -1.60 -21.24 -19.98
CA SER A 62 -2.35 -21.60 -21.17
C SER A 62 -1.88 -22.96 -21.71
N PRO A 63 -2.77 -23.75 -22.32
CA PRO A 63 -2.39 -25.00 -23.00
C PRO A 63 -1.36 -24.80 -24.13
N TYR A 64 -1.23 -23.58 -24.64
CA TYR A 64 -0.31 -23.20 -25.72
C TYR A 64 1.07 -22.76 -25.22
N GLY A 65 1.36 -22.94 -23.93
CA GLY A 65 2.68 -22.70 -23.34
C GLY A 65 2.88 -21.28 -22.80
N SER A 66 1.83 -20.47 -22.69
CA SER A 66 1.91 -19.20 -21.96
C SER A 66 1.87 -19.45 -20.47
N GLY A 67 2.66 -18.70 -19.71
CA GLY A 67 2.60 -18.69 -18.26
C GLY A 67 1.26 -18.18 -17.71
N GLY A 68 1.02 -18.44 -16.44
CA GLY A 68 -0.12 -17.90 -15.70
C GLY A 68 0.22 -16.63 -14.92
N PHE A 69 -0.81 -16.02 -14.34
CA PHE A 69 -0.65 -14.94 -13.36
C PHE A 69 -1.72 -15.05 -12.27
N TYR A 70 -1.38 -14.61 -11.06
CA TYR A 70 -2.31 -14.56 -9.92
C TYR A 70 -2.05 -13.28 -9.13
N ALA A 71 -3.11 -12.62 -8.66
CA ALA A 71 -3.02 -11.35 -7.97
C ALA A 71 -3.93 -11.29 -6.73
N TRP A 72 -3.42 -10.65 -5.68
CA TRP A 72 -4.11 -10.34 -4.43
C TRP A 72 -4.07 -8.84 -4.20
N ASN A 73 -5.22 -8.24 -3.98
CA ASN A 73 -5.40 -6.83 -3.69
C ASN A 73 -6.10 -6.67 -2.34
N ARG A 74 -5.35 -6.28 -1.32
CA ARG A 74 -5.87 -5.95 0.01
C ARG A 74 -5.86 -4.44 0.18
N LEU A 75 -7.05 -3.85 0.27
CA LEU A 75 -7.23 -2.42 0.53
C LEU A 75 -7.99 -2.26 1.85
N GLN A 76 -7.45 -1.45 2.76
CA GLN A 76 -8.16 -0.97 3.94
C GLN A 76 -8.20 0.55 3.90
N THR A 77 -9.40 1.08 4.17
CA THR A 77 -9.65 2.53 4.21
C THR A 77 -10.42 2.89 5.47
N HIS A 78 -10.21 4.10 5.95
CA HIS A 78 -11.05 4.73 6.96
C HIS A 78 -11.51 6.11 6.50
N LEU A 79 -12.58 6.59 7.10
CA LEU A 79 -13.01 7.98 6.94
C LEU A 79 -12.19 8.85 7.89
N SER A 80 -11.58 9.90 7.35
CA SER A 80 -10.90 10.91 8.15
C SER A 80 -11.87 11.49 9.18
N PRO A 81 -11.44 11.71 10.44
CA PRO A 81 -12.23 12.42 11.43
C PRO A 81 -12.41 13.91 11.05
N GLU A 82 -11.53 14.45 10.22
CA GLU A 82 -11.56 15.84 9.78
C GLU A 82 -12.23 15.97 8.40
N LYS A 83 -13.09 16.98 8.27
CA LYS A 83 -13.73 17.33 7.00
C LYS A 83 -12.83 18.26 6.21
N GLU A 84 -12.52 17.90 4.97
CA GLU A 84 -11.81 18.78 4.06
C GLU A 84 -12.80 19.55 3.17
N PHE A 85 -12.43 20.78 2.80
CA PHE A 85 -13.21 21.59 1.89
C PHE A 85 -12.96 21.18 0.45
N ILE A 86 -13.97 20.61 -0.20
CA ILE A 86 -13.91 20.22 -1.61
C ILE A 86 -14.42 21.39 -2.44
N LYS A 87 -13.49 22.06 -3.15
CA LYS A 87 -13.81 23.16 -4.06
C LYS A 87 -14.54 22.63 -5.30
N THR A 88 -15.79 23.02 -5.49
CA THR A 88 -16.60 22.70 -6.66
C THR A 88 -16.63 23.83 -7.69
N GLY A 89 -16.19 25.04 -7.31
CA GLY A 89 -16.14 26.17 -8.23
C GLY A 89 -15.66 27.46 -7.58
N VAL A 90 -15.89 28.56 -8.29
CA VAL A 90 -15.69 29.92 -7.78
C VAL A 90 -16.95 30.73 -8.07
N GLU A 91 -17.36 31.57 -7.12
CA GLU A 91 -18.46 32.51 -7.28
C GLU A 91 -17.93 33.95 -7.27
N TYR A 92 -18.55 34.80 -8.07
CA TYR A 92 -18.25 36.23 -8.07
C TYR A 92 -18.87 36.89 -6.83
N VAL A 93 -18.07 37.60 -6.04
CA VAL A 93 -18.51 38.20 -4.76
C VAL A 93 -18.50 39.73 -4.75
N GLY A 94 -18.04 40.37 -5.83
CA GLY A 94 -18.08 41.83 -5.98
C GLY A 94 -16.82 42.39 -6.63
N GLU A 95 -16.69 43.71 -6.63
CA GLU A 95 -15.48 44.41 -7.12
C GLU A 95 -14.74 45.06 -5.96
N GLN A 96 -13.42 44.88 -5.92
CA GLN A 96 -12.56 45.67 -5.06
C GLN A 96 -12.16 46.94 -5.80
N GLN A 97 -12.57 48.09 -5.26
CA GLN A 97 -12.26 49.40 -5.81
C GLN A 97 -11.14 50.07 -5.01
N THR A 98 -10.06 50.45 -5.69
CA THR A 98 -8.98 51.25 -5.11
C THR A 98 -9.23 52.72 -5.41
N TRP A 99 -9.32 53.53 -4.37
CA TRP A 99 -9.60 54.97 -4.47
C TRP A 99 -8.30 55.77 -4.36
N VAL A 100 -8.20 56.85 -5.14
CA VAL A 100 -7.10 57.81 -5.02
C VAL A 100 -7.65 59.20 -4.74
N THR A 101 -6.96 59.93 -3.86
CA THR A 101 -7.24 61.33 -3.58
C THR A 101 -6.50 62.19 -4.58
N ILE A 102 -7.24 63.02 -5.33
CA ILE A 102 -6.65 63.99 -6.24
C ILE A 102 -6.65 65.35 -5.56
N GLY A 103 -5.47 65.96 -5.46
CA GLY A 103 -5.27 67.32 -4.96
C GLY A 103 -4.45 68.14 -5.95
N GLY A 104 -5.07 69.19 -6.52
CA GLY A 104 -4.41 70.14 -7.43
C GLY A 104 -5.39 71.15 -8.03
N GLN A 105 -4.93 72.39 -8.26
CA GLN A 105 -5.69 73.48 -8.92
C GLN A 105 -7.12 73.75 -8.37
N GLY A 106 -7.29 73.77 -7.05
CA GLY A 106 -8.55 74.23 -6.43
C GLY A 106 -9.72 73.25 -6.44
N ALA A 107 -9.54 72.02 -6.98
CA ALA A 107 -10.49 70.93 -6.84
C ALA A 107 -9.89 69.81 -5.97
N THR A 108 -10.68 69.31 -5.02
CA THR A 108 -10.33 68.13 -4.22
C THR A 108 -11.46 67.11 -4.37
N GLY A 109 -11.09 65.86 -4.59
CA GLY A 109 -12.05 64.78 -4.80
C GLY A 109 -11.40 63.41 -4.66
N ILE A 110 -12.25 62.41 -4.42
CA ILE A 110 -11.85 61.00 -4.36
C ILE A 110 -12.43 60.36 -5.62
N MET A 111 -11.58 59.70 -6.43
CA MET A 111 -12.03 58.97 -7.61
C MET A 111 -11.51 57.52 -7.60
N PRO A 112 -12.22 56.56 -8.20
CA PRO A 112 -11.77 55.20 -8.27
C PRO A 112 -10.63 55.13 -9.30
N ALA A 113 -9.45 54.68 -8.87
CA ALA A 113 -8.30 54.50 -9.76
C ALA A 113 -8.37 53.17 -10.51
N TYR A 114 -8.97 52.16 -9.89
CA TYR A 114 -8.98 50.80 -10.41
C TYR A 114 -10.07 49.96 -9.76
N SER A 115 -10.72 49.08 -10.52
CA SER A 115 -11.62 48.05 -10.01
C SER A 115 -11.18 46.68 -10.50
N GLN A 116 -11.19 45.69 -9.60
CA GLN A 116 -10.94 44.29 -9.94
C GLN A 116 -12.07 43.40 -9.47
N PRO A 117 -12.51 42.43 -10.29
CA PRO A 117 -13.49 41.45 -9.86
C PRO A 117 -12.86 40.51 -8.81
N VAL A 118 -13.58 40.30 -7.71
CA VAL A 118 -13.20 39.39 -6.62
C VAL A 118 -14.06 38.14 -6.70
N TYR A 119 -13.40 36.99 -6.64
CA TYR A 119 -14.05 35.68 -6.65
C TYR A 119 -13.77 34.96 -5.32
N ARG A 120 -14.72 34.17 -4.85
CA ARG A 120 -14.60 33.30 -3.67
C ARG A 120 -14.78 31.84 -4.07
N ASP A 121 -14.03 30.96 -3.44
CA ASP A 121 -14.15 29.52 -3.64
C ASP A 121 -15.46 28.99 -3.04
N VAL A 122 -16.22 28.21 -3.82
CA VAL A 122 -17.45 27.54 -3.40
C VAL A 122 -17.25 26.03 -3.40
N GLY A 123 -17.89 25.36 -2.46
CA GLY A 123 -17.66 23.95 -2.19
C GLY A 123 -18.44 23.46 -0.99
N TYR A 124 -18.19 22.21 -0.61
CA TYR A 124 -18.78 21.57 0.57
C TYR A 124 -17.72 20.87 1.39
N TYR A 125 -18.02 20.65 2.67
CA TYR A 125 -17.17 19.91 3.59
C TYR A 125 -17.60 18.45 3.61
N ASP A 126 -16.68 17.55 3.27
CA ASP A 126 -16.93 16.12 3.30
C ASP A 126 -15.81 15.35 3.99
N ASN A 127 -16.15 14.17 4.48
CA ASN A 127 -15.19 13.26 5.08
C ASN A 127 -14.36 12.63 3.96
N VAL A 128 -13.05 12.82 4.00
CA VAL A 128 -12.15 12.22 3.02
C VAL A 128 -11.91 10.76 3.38
N THR A 129 -11.94 9.88 2.38
CA THR A 129 -11.55 8.48 2.56
C THR A 129 -10.03 8.38 2.47
N ILE A 130 -9.39 7.98 3.57
CA ILE A 130 -7.93 7.80 3.65
C ILE A 130 -7.62 6.31 3.47
N VAL A 131 -6.60 6.02 2.67
CA VAL A 131 -6.08 4.66 2.48
C VAL A 131 -5.08 4.35 3.59
N ASP A 132 -5.43 3.44 4.49
CA ASP A 132 -4.55 3.01 5.59
C ASP A 132 -3.52 2.01 5.13
N TYR A 133 -3.97 1.08 4.29
CA TYR A 133 -3.18 -0.06 3.88
C TYR A 133 -3.59 -0.45 2.46
N PHE A 134 -2.60 -0.53 1.58
CA PHE A 134 -2.76 -1.03 0.24
C PHE A 134 -1.66 -2.07 -0.01
N CYS A 135 -2.05 -3.32 -0.18
CA CYS A 135 -1.13 -4.39 -0.50
C CYS A 135 -1.56 -5.08 -1.78
N ASN A 136 -0.69 -5.03 -2.78
CA ASN A 136 -0.87 -5.79 -4.01
C ASN A 136 0.28 -6.79 -4.17
N ILE A 137 -0.07 -8.06 -4.27
CA ILE A 137 0.85 -9.16 -4.56
C ILE A 137 0.48 -9.71 -5.92
N THR A 138 1.41 -9.72 -6.87
CA THR A 138 1.21 -10.31 -8.19
C THR A 138 2.27 -11.38 -8.45
N LEU A 139 1.85 -12.57 -8.85
CA LEU A 139 2.69 -13.70 -9.20
C LEU A 139 2.58 -13.96 -10.70
N PHE A 140 3.69 -14.33 -11.31
CA PHE A 140 3.76 -14.82 -12.68
C PHE A 140 4.36 -16.22 -12.68
N THR A 141 3.73 -17.13 -13.42
CA THR A 141 4.17 -18.52 -13.54
C THR A 141 4.67 -18.86 -14.93
N ASP A 142 5.41 -19.97 -15.07
CA ASP A 142 5.71 -20.58 -16.35
C ASP A 142 4.54 -21.44 -16.87
N SER A 143 4.75 -22.13 -17.99
CA SER A 143 3.75 -23.04 -18.57
C SER A 143 3.45 -24.29 -17.73
N LYS A 144 4.23 -24.55 -16.66
CA LYS A 144 4.04 -25.64 -15.70
C LYS A 144 3.46 -25.14 -14.37
N ASP A 145 3.01 -23.90 -14.33
CA ASP A 145 2.49 -23.23 -13.14
C ASP A 145 3.52 -23.07 -12.00
N ILE A 146 4.80 -23.01 -12.36
CA ILE A 146 5.89 -22.70 -11.43
C ILE A 146 6.14 -21.20 -11.40
N ILE A 147 6.24 -20.63 -10.20
CA ILE A 147 6.42 -19.19 -10.01
C ILE A 147 7.80 -18.77 -10.53
N ASN A 148 7.81 -17.88 -11.51
CA ASN A 148 9.03 -17.31 -12.08
C ASN A 148 9.33 -15.93 -11.50
N ASN A 149 8.29 -15.15 -11.23
CA ASN A 149 8.42 -13.77 -10.81
C ASN A 149 7.30 -13.40 -9.85
N VAL A 150 7.64 -12.55 -8.89
CA VAL A 150 6.72 -12.02 -7.90
C VAL A 150 6.96 -10.52 -7.75
N THR A 151 5.87 -9.77 -7.83
CA THR A 151 5.84 -8.32 -7.59
C THR A 151 4.99 -8.06 -6.36
N VAL A 152 5.54 -7.33 -5.40
CA VAL A 152 4.82 -6.90 -4.19
C VAL A 152 4.86 -5.39 -4.12
N ILE A 153 3.69 -4.77 -3.90
CA ILE A 153 3.51 -3.32 -3.89
C ILE A 153 2.84 -2.92 -2.58
N ASP A 154 3.50 -2.02 -1.85
CA ASP A 154 3.00 -1.27 -0.68
C ASP A 154 2.44 -2.11 0.48
N CYS A 155 2.73 -3.43 0.53
CA CYS A 155 2.36 -4.31 1.64
C CYS A 155 3.11 -4.08 2.97
N GLU A 156 3.68 -2.89 3.15
CA GLU A 156 4.30 -2.51 4.42
C GLU A 156 3.19 -2.16 5.42
N ASP A 157 3.22 -2.80 6.60
CA ASP A 157 2.32 -2.42 7.68
C ASP A 157 2.73 -1.02 8.19
N LYS A 158 1.92 -0.02 7.81
CA LYS A 158 2.10 1.40 8.17
C LYS A 158 1.64 1.70 9.60
N ARG A 159 1.29 0.69 10.40
CA ARG A 159 1.01 0.83 11.83
C ARG A 159 2.24 1.24 12.64
#